data_AF-A0A928EQL3-F1
#
_entry.id   AF-A0A928EQL3-F1
#
_cell.length_a   1.000
_cell.length_b   1.000
_cell.length_c   1.000
_cell.angle_alpha   90.00
_cell.angle_beta   90.00
_cell.angle_gamma   90.00
#
_symmetry.space_group_name_H-M   'P 1'
#
loop_
_entity.id
_entity.type
_entity.pdbx_description
1 polymer ?
#
loop_
_entity_poly.entity_id
_entity_poly.type
_entity_poly.pdbx_seq_one_letter_code
_entity_poly.pdbx_strand_id
1 'polypeptide(L)'
;MAERKKKEQQKEEKHKTMKAQSKQNRTRVLAESAVMVALAAVLSMFPIYQAPLGGTVTLFSMAPILLLSLRHGTRVGILGAFAYSITQLLLGLGTIAYVPTFAGIAVCAFLDYILAFTCIGTAGFFRFESGMDRKKKLISTAVGTLTVCVLRFLCHLLSGAVVWYEITKAGDWNEYVHQVGMWLYSLVYNLQYMVPETVLLLVAVPAMVTVLDLVPKMKKRGA
;
A
#
# COMPACT_ATOMS: atom_id res chain seq x y z
N MET A 1 37.61 -23.56 36.20
CA MET A 1 37.26 -24.24 34.93
C MET A 1 35.74 -24.44 34.77
N ALA A 2 35.01 -24.89 35.80
CA ALA A 2 33.57 -25.12 35.76
C ALA A 2 32.71 -23.85 35.49
N GLU A 3 33.05 -22.70 36.09
CA GLU A 3 32.31 -21.45 35.87
C GLU A 3 32.41 -20.91 34.45
N ARG A 4 33.56 -21.11 33.77
CA ARG A 4 33.74 -20.73 32.36
C ARG A 4 32.81 -21.56 31.46
N LYS A 5 32.76 -22.88 31.67
CA LYS A 5 31.85 -23.78 30.95
C LYS A 5 30.38 -23.42 31.18
N LYS A 6 29.99 -23.02 32.40
CA LYS A 6 28.63 -22.62 32.74
C LYS A 6 28.22 -21.29 32.05
N LYS A 7 29.14 -20.33 31.97
CA LYS A 7 28.93 -19.06 31.24
C LYS A 7 28.82 -19.27 29.73
N GLU A 8 29.60 -20.18 29.16
CA GLU A 8 29.54 -20.55 27.74
C GLU A 8 28.21 -21.22 27.38
N GLN A 9 27.77 -22.19 28.19
CA GLN A 9 26.46 -22.85 28.01
C GLN A 9 25.30 -21.84 28.09
N GLN A 10 25.30 -20.93 29.07
CA GLN A 10 24.27 -19.89 29.17
C GLN A 10 24.27 -18.93 27.97
N LYS A 11 25.44 -18.62 27.41
CA LYS A 11 25.56 -17.76 26.23
C LYS A 11 25.01 -18.47 24.98
N GLU A 12 25.31 -19.75 24.83
CA GLU A 12 24.82 -20.56 23.71
C GLU A 12 23.30 -20.76 23.77
N GLU A 13 22.77 -21.03 24.96
CA GLU A 13 21.33 -21.18 25.19
C GLU A 13 20.57 -19.87 24.93
N LYS A 14 21.08 -18.73 25.44
CA LYS A 14 20.52 -17.41 25.10
C LYS A 14 20.55 -17.14 23.60
N HIS A 15 21.63 -17.48 22.91
CA HIS A 15 21.74 -17.32 21.47
C HIS A 15 20.73 -18.20 20.70
N LYS A 16 20.56 -19.47 21.11
CA LYS A 16 19.55 -20.38 20.54
C LYS A 16 18.13 -19.85 20.74
N THR A 17 17.80 -19.39 21.94
CA THR A 17 16.48 -18.82 22.27
C THR A 17 16.20 -17.54 21.48
N MET A 18 17.15 -16.61 21.40
CA MET A 18 17.01 -15.39 20.58
C MET A 18 16.81 -15.72 19.10
N LYS A 19 17.56 -16.69 18.57
CA LYS A 19 17.43 -17.12 17.17
C LYS A 19 16.05 -17.75 16.91
N ALA A 20 15.56 -18.62 17.79
CA ALA A 20 14.24 -19.22 17.69
C ALA A 20 13.12 -18.17 17.75
N GLN A 21 13.19 -17.24 18.71
CA GLN A 21 12.23 -16.15 18.86
C GLN A 21 12.22 -15.22 17.63
N SER A 22 13.40 -14.91 17.08
CA SER A 22 13.51 -14.12 15.85
C SER A 22 12.87 -14.81 14.65
N LYS A 23 13.02 -16.14 14.54
CA LYS A 23 12.43 -16.96 13.48
C LYS A 23 10.91 -16.99 13.61
N GLN A 24 10.37 -17.23 14.81
CA GLN A 24 8.94 -17.20 15.08
C GLN A 24 8.32 -15.83 14.75
N ASN A 25 9.02 -14.74 15.08
CA ASN A 25 8.56 -13.39 14.74
C ASN A 25 8.53 -13.17 13.21
N ARG A 26 9.55 -13.64 12.47
CA ARG A 26 9.57 -13.57 11.00
C ARG A 26 8.41 -14.34 10.36
N THR A 27 8.13 -15.56 10.83
CA THR A 27 7.01 -16.37 10.32
C THR A 27 5.67 -15.67 10.57
N ARG A 28 5.50 -15.09 11.77
CA ARG A 28 4.30 -14.33 12.10
C ARG A 28 4.13 -13.10 11.20
N VAL A 29 5.18 -12.30 11.01
CA VAL A 29 5.14 -11.12 10.14
C VAL A 29 4.81 -11.53 8.70
N LEU A 30 5.39 -12.63 8.21
CA LEU A 30 5.08 -13.14 6.87
C LEU A 30 3.60 -13.55 6.72
N ALA A 31 3.06 -14.26 7.71
CA ALA A 31 1.65 -14.66 7.72
C ALA A 31 0.72 -13.43 7.80
N GLU A 32 1.03 -12.46 8.67
CA GLU A 32 0.29 -11.19 8.74
C GLU A 32 0.35 -10.43 7.40
N SER A 33 1.51 -10.37 6.74
CA SER A 33 1.64 -9.78 5.40
C SER A 33 0.76 -10.47 4.37
N ALA A 34 0.77 -11.81 4.32
CA ALA A 34 -0.04 -12.56 3.37
C ALA A 34 -1.54 -12.31 3.57
N VAL A 35 -2.00 -12.28 4.82
CA VAL A 35 -3.41 -11.96 5.15
C VAL A 35 -3.76 -10.53 4.76
N MET A 36 -2.88 -9.55 5.03
CA MET A 36 -3.13 -8.16 4.66
C MET A 36 -3.19 -7.96 3.14
N VAL A 37 -2.31 -8.64 2.38
CA VAL A 37 -2.34 -8.62 0.92
C VAL A 37 -3.61 -9.27 0.37
N ALA A 38 -4.00 -10.43 0.90
CA ALA A 38 -5.23 -11.10 0.49
C ALA A 38 -6.48 -10.26 0.80
N LEU A 39 -6.54 -9.63 1.98
CA LEU A 39 -7.64 -8.76 2.36
C LEU A 39 -7.72 -7.53 1.46
N ALA A 40 -6.58 -6.89 1.16
CA ALA A 40 -6.52 -5.77 0.23
C ALA A 40 -7.03 -6.17 -1.16
N ALA A 41 -6.63 -7.35 -1.66
CA ALA A 41 -7.09 -7.88 -2.93
C ALA A 41 -8.61 -8.08 -2.95
N VAL A 42 -9.19 -8.73 -1.94
CA VAL A 42 -10.64 -8.93 -1.86
C VAL A 42 -11.38 -7.60 -1.80
N LEU A 43 -10.92 -6.65 -0.99
CA LEU A 43 -11.54 -5.31 -0.91
C LEU A 43 -11.48 -4.55 -2.24
N SER A 44 -10.42 -4.75 -3.04
CA SER A 44 -10.31 -4.13 -4.36
C SER A 44 -11.33 -4.62 -5.38
N MET A 45 -11.91 -5.81 -5.16
CA MET A 45 -12.95 -6.38 -6.03
C MET A 45 -14.32 -5.73 -5.84
N PHE A 46 -14.49 -4.91 -4.80
CA PHE A 46 -15.74 -4.20 -4.49
C PHE A 46 -15.55 -2.67 -4.60
N PRO A 47 -15.46 -2.13 -5.82
CA PRO A 47 -15.37 -0.70 -6.04
C PRO A 47 -16.70 -0.01 -5.72
N ILE A 48 -16.61 1.15 -5.09
CA ILE A 48 -17.76 2.04 -4.79
C ILE A 48 -18.03 2.94 -5.99
N TYR A 49 -16.98 3.34 -6.70
CA TYR A 49 -17.06 4.13 -7.92
C TYR A 49 -15.98 3.69 -8.91
N GLN A 50 -16.33 3.71 -10.20
CA GLN A 50 -15.41 3.41 -11.30
C GLN A 50 -15.49 4.55 -12.33
N ALA A 51 -14.36 5.21 -12.57
CA ALA A 51 -14.17 6.16 -13.63
C ALA A 51 -13.93 5.44 -14.98
N PRO A 52 -14.37 6.05 -16.10
CA PRO A 52 -14.06 5.53 -17.42
C PRO A 52 -12.53 5.57 -17.61
N LEU A 53 -11.89 4.45 -17.99
CA LEU A 53 -10.42 4.25 -18.04
C LEU A 53 -9.75 3.77 -16.74
N GLY A 54 -10.50 3.08 -15.87
CA GLY A 54 -9.92 2.25 -14.82
C GLY A 54 -9.53 2.96 -13.52
N GLY A 55 -9.84 4.25 -13.39
CA GLY A 55 -9.79 4.92 -12.08
C GLY A 55 -10.88 4.36 -11.17
N THR A 56 -10.55 3.97 -9.93
CA THR A 56 -11.55 3.38 -9.03
C THR A 56 -11.43 3.94 -7.62
N VAL A 57 -12.58 4.18 -7.00
CA VAL A 57 -12.68 4.40 -5.55
C VAL A 57 -13.15 3.09 -4.94
N THR A 58 -12.37 2.53 -4.02
CA THR A 58 -12.60 1.20 -3.46
C THR A 58 -13.08 1.25 -2.02
N LEU A 59 -13.58 0.13 -1.50
CA LEU A 59 -13.90 -0.01 -0.07
C LEU A 59 -12.62 -0.16 0.76
N PHE A 60 -11.80 0.90 0.81
CA PHE A 60 -10.58 0.99 1.59
C PHE A 60 -9.52 -0.08 1.26
N SER A 61 -9.40 -0.49 -0.01
CA SER A 61 -8.52 -1.61 -0.40
C SER A 61 -7.04 -1.38 -0.09
N MET A 62 -6.59 -0.11 -0.02
CA MET A 62 -5.23 0.25 0.36
C MET A 62 -4.97 0.17 1.87
N ALA A 63 -6.01 0.14 2.69
CA ALA A 63 -5.87 0.24 4.14
C ALA A 63 -5.14 -0.94 4.80
N PRO A 64 -5.37 -2.22 4.42
CA PRO A 64 -4.59 -3.34 4.97
C PRO A 64 -3.09 -3.20 4.71
N ILE A 65 -2.70 -2.74 3.52
CA ILE A 65 -1.29 -2.53 3.15
C ILE A 65 -0.70 -1.32 3.89
N LEU A 66 -1.46 -0.23 4.02
CA LEU A 66 -1.04 0.92 4.84
C LEU A 66 -0.78 0.51 6.29
N LEU A 67 -1.69 -0.26 6.89
CA LEU A 67 -1.53 -0.77 8.26
C LEU A 67 -0.33 -1.72 8.36
N LEU A 68 -0.09 -2.57 7.36
CA LEU A 68 1.07 -3.44 7.30
C LEU A 68 2.37 -2.63 7.33
N SER A 69 2.46 -1.61 6.48
CA SER A 69 3.60 -0.70 6.37
C SER A 69 3.83 0.08 7.67
N LEU A 70 2.77 0.66 8.24
CA LEU A 70 2.85 1.39 9.50
C LEU A 70 3.25 0.50 10.68
N ARG A 71 2.87 -0.79 10.69
CA ARG A 71 3.22 -1.71 11.78
C ARG A 71 4.63 -2.28 11.69
N HIS A 72 5.03 -2.71 10.49
CA HIS A 72 6.26 -3.49 10.29
C HIS A 72 7.38 -2.69 9.60
N GLY A 73 7.11 -1.43 9.25
CA GLY A 73 8.06 -0.51 8.64
C GLY A 73 8.30 -0.76 7.15
N THR A 74 9.17 0.07 6.57
CA THR A 74 9.35 0.19 5.12
C THR A 74 9.71 -1.11 4.41
N ARG A 75 10.59 -1.95 4.99
CA ARG A 75 11.03 -3.19 4.32
C ARG A 75 9.86 -4.16 4.09
N VAL A 76 9.07 -4.41 5.13
CA VAL A 76 7.91 -5.29 5.04
C VAL A 76 6.79 -4.62 4.26
N GLY A 77 6.59 -3.31 4.46
CA GLY A 77 5.62 -2.50 3.74
C GLY A 77 5.82 -2.52 2.23
N ILE A 78 7.04 -2.23 1.74
CA ILE A 78 7.35 -2.24 0.31
C ILE A 78 7.18 -3.64 -0.28
N LEU A 79 7.65 -4.70 0.38
CA LEU A 79 7.48 -6.07 -0.13
C LEU A 79 6.02 -6.49 -0.19
N GLY A 80 5.22 -6.18 0.84
CA GLY A 80 3.78 -6.44 0.85
C GLY A 80 3.03 -5.61 -0.19
N ALA A 81 3.38 -4.33 -0.34
CA ALA A 81 2.80 -3.44 -1.34
C ALA A 81 3.16 -3.86 -2.76
N PHE A 82 4.37 -4.38 -2.99
CA PHE A 82 4.78 -4.95 -4.27
C PHE A 82 4.01 -6.24 -4.59
N ALA A 83 3.83 -7.14 -3.62
CA ALA A 83 2.97 -8.30 -3.82
C ALA A 83 1.53 -7.89 -4.17
N TYR A 84 1.01 -6.87 -3.51
CA TYR A 84 -0.31 -6.31 -3.82
C TYR A 84 -0.36 -5.64 -5.21
N SER A 85 0.69 -4.94 -5.63
CA SER A 85 0.74 -4.28 -6.94
C SER A 85 0.65 -5.28 -8.11
N ILE A 86 1.23 -6.47 -7.95
CA ILE A 86 1.07 -7.57 -8.91
C ILE A 86 -0.40 -8.01 -8.98
N THR A 87 -1.07 -8.19 -7.85
CA THR A 87 -2.50 -8.53 -7.83
C THR A 87 -3.34 -7.46 -8.52
N GLN A 88 -3.02 -6.19 -8.29
CA GLN A 88 -3.73 -5.07 -8.92
C GLN A 88 -3.47 -5.00 -10.42
N LEU A 89 -2.25 -5.29 -10.87
CA LEU A 89 -1.93 -5.42 -12.29
C LEU A 89 -2.77 -6.52 -12.94
N LEU A 90 -2.88 -7.70 -12.30
CA LEU A 90 -3.68 -8.81 -12.82
C LEU A 90 -5.17 -8.47 -12.92
N LEU A 91 -5.71 -7.78 -11.91
CA LEU A 91 -7.10 -7.30 -11.94
C LEU A 91 -7.30 -6.16 -12.95
N GLY A 92 -6.24 -5.42 -13.28
CA GLY A 92 -6.23 -4.29 -14.19
C GLY A 92 -5.96 -4.62 -15.66
N LEU A 93 -5.76 -5.89 -16.02
CA LEU A 93 -5.43 -6.28 -17.40
C LEU A 93 -6.48 -5.83 -18.43
N GLY A 94 -7.75 -5.76 -18.03
CA GLY A 94 -8.83 -5.24 -18.89
C GLY A 94 -8.65 -3.76 -19.25
N THR A 95 -8.08 -2.95 -18.35
CA THR A 95 -7.76 -1.54 -18.61
C THR A 95 -6.53 -1.44 -19.51
N ILE A 96 -5.51 -2.26 -19.27
CA ILE A 96 -4.28 -2.25 -20.09
C ILE A 96 -4.57 -2.62 -21.55
N ALA A 97 -5.60 -3.44 -21.81
CA ALA A 97 -6.00 -3.85 -23.15
C ALA A 97 -6.38 -2.67 -24.08
N TYR A 98 -6.71 -1.50 -23.53
CA TYR A 98 -6.97 -0.29 -24.32
C TYR A 98 -5.70 0.37 -24.85
N VAL A 99 -4.52 -0.01 -24.36
CA VAL A 99 -3.24 0.60 -24.74
C VAL A 99 -2.65 -0.14 -25.94
N PRO A 100 -2.56 0.49 -27.13
CA PRO A 100 -2.27 -0.22 -28.37
C PRO A 100 -0.77 -0.50 -28.60
N THR A 101 0.12 0.21 -27.90
CA THR A 101 1.57 0.08 -28.11
C THR A 101 2.24 -0.68 -26.97
N PHE A 102 3.23 -1.50 -27.29
CA PHE A 102 4.01 -2.22 -26.28
C PHE A 102 4.67 -1.27 -25.27
N ALA A 103 5.24 -0.15 -25.74
CA ALA A 103 5.83 0.86 -24.88
C ALA A 103 4.78 1.49 -23.95
N GLY A 104 3.59 1.82 -24.47
CA GLY A 104 2.48 2.32 -23.66
C GLY A 104 2.02 1.32 -22.62
N ILE A 105 1.90 0.03 -22.98
CA ILE A 105 1.54 -1.05 -22.05
C ILE A 105 2.57 -1.14 -20.91
N ALA A 106 3.86 -1.10 -21.23
CA ALA A 106 4.91 -1.16 -20.22
C ALA A 106 4.87 0.06 -19.28
N VAL A 107 4.67 1.26 -19.83
CA VAL A 107 4.56 2.49 -19.04
C VAL A 107 3.30 2.49 -18.18
N CYS A 108 2.15 2.09 -18.72
CA CYS A 108 0.89 1.96 -17.99
C CYS A 108 0.98 0.89 -16.89
N ALA A 109 1.44 -0.32 -17.20
CA ALA A 109 1.64 -1.38 -16.23
C ALA A 109 2.56 -0.94 -15.07
N PHE A 110 3.62 -0.20 -15.40
CA PHE A 110 4.54 0.31 -14.39
C PHE A 110 3.94 1.46 -13.57
N LEU A 111 3.44 2.52 -14.21
CA LEU A 111 2.97 3.72 -13.52
C LEU A 111 1.61 3.53 -12.84
N ASP A 112 0.65 2.83 -13.48
CA ASP A 112 -0.70 2.67 -12.93
C ASP A 112 -0.78 1.53 -11.90
N TYR A 113 0.12 0.55 -11.97
CA TYR A 113 0.06 -0.63 -11.11
C TYR A 113 1.32 -0.81 -10.27
N ILE A 114 2.44 -1.19 -10.88
CA ILE A 114 3.62 -1.62 -10.11
C ILE A 114 4.14 -0.50 -9.21
N LEU A 115 4.48 0.66 -9.76
CA LEU A 115 5.00 1.79 -8.99
C LEU A 115 3.92 2.41 -8.10
N ALA A 116 2.75 2.74 -8.66
CA ALA A 116 1.64 3.37 -7.92
C ALA A 116 1.25 2.61 -6.66
N PHE A 117 1.13 1.28 -6.72
CA PHE A 117 0.74 0.48 -5.57
C PHE A 117 1.93 0.08 -4.69
N THR A 118 3.14 -0.09 -5.24
CA THR A 118 4.33 -0.35 -4.39
C THR A 118 4.66 0.86 -3.50
N CYS A 119 4.39 2.08 -3.97
CA CYS A 119 4.54 3.30 -3.19
C CYS A 119 3.74 3.30 -1.88
N ILE A 120 2.70 2.47 -1.73
CA ILE A 120 1.97 2.29 -0.46
C ILE A 120 2.90 1.82 0.67
N GLY A 121 3.96 1.09 0.33
CA GLY A 121 4.99 0.64 1.26
C GLY A 121 5.75 1.78 1.96
N THR A 122 5.78 2.98 1.35
CA THR A 122 6.48 4.16 1.90
C THR A 122 5.83 4.70 3.18
N ALA A 123 4.57 4.36 3.46
CA ALA A 123 3.95 4.63 4.76
C ALA A 123 4.78 4.06 5.93
N GLY A 124 5.60 3.04 5.67
CA GLY A 124 6.53 2.47 6.66
C GLY A 124 7.64 3.41 7.12
N PHE A 125 7.89 4.53 6.44
CA PHE A 125 8.74 5.61 6.98
C PHE A 125 8.13 6.24 8.23
N PHE A 126 6.80 6.20 8.36
CA PHE A 126 6.04 6.73 9.48
C PHE A 126 5.58 5.61 10.44
N ARG A 127 6.35 4.52 10.53
CA ARG A 127 5.97 3.34 11.31
C ARG A 127 5.69 3.66 12.78
N PHE A 128 4.85 2.83 13.40
CA PHE A 128 4.57 2.87 14.82
C PHE A 128 5.76 2.33 15.62
N GLU A 129 6.39 3.22 16.36
CA GLU A 129 7.39 2.92 17.37
C GLU A 129 6.77 2.38 18.66
N SER A 130 7.58 1.61 19.40
CA SER A 130 7.18 1.04 20.69
C SER A 130 6.97 2.13 21.73
N GLY A 131 5.85 2.08 22.46
CA GLY A 131 5.50 3.07 23.47
C GLY A 131 4.84 4.34 22.92
N MET A 132 4.62 4.43 21.61
CA MET A 132 3.90 5.56 21.01
C MET A 132 2.45 5.62 21.50
N ASP A 133 2.04 6.80 21.99
CA ASP A 133 0.66 7.07 22.36
C ASP A 133 -0.26 7.08 21.12
N ARG A 134 -1.58 7.02 21.36
CA ARG A 134 -2.57 6.98 20.27
C ARG A 134 -2.51 8.21 19.38
N LYS A 135 -2.33 9.41 19.95
CA LYS A 135 -2.31 10.67 19.20
C LYS A 135 -1.18 10.67 18.17
N LYS A 136 0.03 10.27 18.57
CA LYS A 136 1.18 10.14 17.68
C LYS A 136 0.95 9.09 16.60
N LYS A 137 0.33 7.94 16.91
CA LYS A 137 -0.03 6.94 15.88
C LYS A 137 -1.02 7.50 14.86
N LEU A 138 -2.01 8.27 15.28
CA LEU A 138 -2.97 8.91 14.37
C LEU A 138 -2.28 9.93 13.47
N ILE A 139 -1.35 10.73 14.01
CA ILE A 139 -0.53 11.67 13.22
C ILE A 139 0.34 10.90 12.21
N SER A 140 1.08 9.88 12.64
CA SER A 140 1.87 9.01 11.76
C SER A 140 1.03 8.39 10.65
N THR A 141 -0.19 7.95 10.99
CA THR A 141 -1.15 7.38 10.04
C THR A 141 -1.59 8.41 9.01
N ALA A 142 -1.97 9.62 9.44
CA ALA A 142 -2.42 10.68 8.55
C ALA A 142 -1.30 11.13 7.60
N VAL A 143 -0.09 11.38 8.12
CA VAL A 143 1.07 11.80 7.33
C VAL A 143 1.50 10.69 6.36
N GLY A 144 1.53 9.44 6.81
CA GLY A 144 1.86 8.30 5.95
C GLY A 144 0.82 8.08 4.84
N THR A 145 -0.47 8.20 5.17
CA THR A 145 -1.57 8.08 4.19
C THR A 145 -1.49 9.19 3.14
N LEU A 146 -1.33 10.45 3.56
CA LEU A 146 -1.18 11.58 2.62
C LEU A 146 0.04 11.39 1.72
N THR A 147 1.18 10.99 2.27
CA THR A 147 2.41 10.76 1.50
C THR A 147 2.19 9.70 0.43
N VAL A 148 1.57 8.57 0.78
CA VAL A 148 1.25 7.50 -0.16
C VAL A 148 0.28 7.98 -1.24
N CYS A 149 -0.79 8.67 -0.87
CA CYS A 149 -1.79 9.17 -1.82
C CYS A 149 -1.17 10.17 -2.81
N VAL A 150 -0.30 11.06 -2.35
CA VAL A 150 0.43 12.00 -3.23
C VAL A 150 1.36 11.25 -4.18
N LEU A 151 2.19 10.32 -3.67
CA LEU A 151 3.11 9.56 -4.53
C LEU A 151 2.36 8.75 -5.59
N ARG A 152 1.26 8.11 -5.21
CA ARG A 152 0.39 7.37 -6.12
C ARG A 152 -0.27 8.30 -7.14
N PHE A 153 -0.79 9.44 -6.70
CA PHE A 153 -1.37 10.45 -7.60
C PHE A 153 -0.35 10.94 -8.62
N LEU A 154 0.91 11.17 -8.24
CA LEU A 154 1.95 11.56 -9.17
C LEU A 154 2.23 10.48 -10.24
N CYS A 155 2.17 9.20 -9.88
CA CYS A 155 2.30 8.10 -10.85
C CYS A 155 1.15 8.15 -11.88
N HIS A 156 -0.08 8.29 -11.40
CA HIS A 156 -1.29 8.36 -12.23
C HIS A 156 -1.36 9.64 -13.07
N LEU A 157 -0.88 10.76 -12.52
CA LEU A 157 -0.77 12.03 -13.23
C LEU A 157 0.19 11.90 -14.43
N LEU A 158 1.35 11.25 -14.22
CA LEU A 158 2.32 10.98 -15.29
C LEU A 158 1.72 10.04 -16.33
N SER A 159 1.17 8.90 -15.90
CA SER A 159 0.54 7.93 -16.81
C SER A 159 -0.62 8.54 -17.60
N GLY A 160 -1.48 9.32 -16.94
CA GLY A 160 -2.60 10.01 -17.57
C GLY A 160 -2.16 10.99 -18.66
N ALA A 161 -1.04 11.68 -18.46
CA ALA A 161 -0.51 12.63 -19.43
C ALA A 161 0.19 11.93 -20.61
N VAL A 162 0.98 10.89 -20.34
CA VAL A 162 1.84 10.27 -21.37
C VAL A 162 1.23 9.05 -22.07
N VAL A 163 0.20 8.42 -21.47
CA VAL A 163 -0.50 7.26 -22.04
C VAL A 163 -1.95 7.61 -22.34
N TRP A 164 -2.73 7.97 -21.31
CA TRP A 164 -4.18 8.04 -21.45
C TRP A 164 -4.67 9.23 -22.26
N TYR A 165 -3.99 10.37 -22.24
CA TYR A 165 -4.36 11.56 -23.02
C TYR A 165 -4.43 11.24 -24.53
N GLU A 166 -3.37 10.65 -25.10
CA GLU A 166 -3.31 10.35 -26.53
C GLU A 166 -4.34 9.29 -26.94
N ILE A 167 -4.54 8.25 -26.11
CA ILE A 167 -5.54 7.21 -26.38
C ILE A 167 -6.96 7.79 -26.34
N THR A 168 -7.26 8.60 -25.32
CA THR A 168 -8.58 9.25 -25.18
C THR A 168 -8.85 10.18 -26.35
N LYS A 169 -7.83 10.93 -26.79
CA LYS A 169 -7.92 11.85 -27.92
C LYS A 169 -8.10 11.14 -29.26
N ALA A 170 -7.35 10.07 -29.49
CA ALA A 170 -7.45 9.27 -30.72
C ALA A 170 -8.79 8.50 -30.79
N GLY A 171 -9.31 8.04 -29.65
CA GLY A 171 -10.58 7.33 -29.55
C GLY A 171 -11.81 8.23 -29.49
N ASP A 172 -11.63 9.54 -29.36
CA ASP A 172 -12.70 10.53 -29.15
C ASP A 172 -13.64 10.19 -27.97
N TRP A 173 -13.06 9.68 -26.87
CA TRP A 173 -13.83 9.19 -25.72
C TRP A 173 -14.30 10.28 -24.77
N ASN A 174 -13.77 11.50 -24.90
CA ASN A 174 -14.11 12.63 -24.05
C ASN A 174 -13.79 13.95 -24.77
N GLU A 175 -14.80 14.76 -25.06
CA GLU A 175 -14.63 16.05 -25.74
C GLU A 175 -13.67 17.01 -25.01
N TYR A 176 -13.59 16.92 -23.68
CA TYR A 176 -12.68 17.73 -22.87
C TYR A 176 -11.21 17.54 -23.28
N VAL A 177 -10.81 16.36 -23.77
CA VAL A 177 -9.43 16.05 -24.18
C VAL A 177 -8.97 16.91 -25.36
N HIS A 178 -9.90 17.41 -26.18
CA HIS A 178 -9.60 18.28 -27.31
C HIS A 178 -9.50 19.75 -26.92
N GLN A 179 -9.98 20.10 -25.72
CA GLN A 179 -10.03 21.48 -25.23
C GLN A 179 -8.82 21.85 -24.35
N VAL A 180 -8.08 20.85 -23.84
CA VAL A 180 -6.99 21.08 -22.88
C VAL A 180 -5.72 20.29 -23.21
N GLY A 181 -4.59 20.72 -22.64
CA GLY A 181 -3.32 19.98 -22.75
C GLY A 181 -3.25 18.74 -21.85
N MET A 182 -2.31 17.83 -22.15
CA MET A 182 -2.14 16.53 -21.49
C MET A 182 -2.10 16.57 -19.96
N TRP A 183 -1.43 17.58 -19.39
CA TRP A 183 -1.27 17.70 -17.95
C TRP A 183 -2.57 18.10 -17.26
N LEU A 184 -3.33 19.02 -17.85
CA LEU A 184 -4.61 19.45 -17.28
C LEU A 184 -5.67 18.35 -17.42
N TYR A 185 -5.70 17.67 -18.57
CA TYR A 185 -6.52 16.47 -18.77
C TYR A 185 -6.25 15.44 -17.67
N SER A 186 -4.98 15.06 -17.53
CA SER A 186 -4.55 14.05 -16.55
C SER A 186 -4.84 14.48 -15.11
N LEU A 187 -4.60 15.75 -14.78
CA LEU A 187 -4.89 16.31 -13.45
C LEU A 187 -6.38 16.16 -13.11
N VAL A 188 -7.26 16.65 -13.98
CA VAL A 188 -8.70 16.65 -13.74
C VAL A 188 -9.23 15.23 -13.66
N TYR A 189 -8.85 14.36 -14.59
CA TYR A 189 -9.28 12.96 -14.61
C TYR A 189 -8.87 12.22 -13.33
N ASN A 190 -7.60 12.33 -12.93
CA ASN A 190 -7.08 11.58 -11.78
C ASN A 190 -7.62 12.08 -10.43
N LEU A 191 -7.91 13.38 -10.31
CA LEU A 191 -8.48 13.93 -9.08
C LEU A 191 -9.88 13.37 -8.78
N GLN A 192 -10.66 13.00 -9.79
CA GLN A 192 -12.03 12.49 -9.64
C GLN A 192 -12.12 11.25 -8.75
N TYR A 193 -11.09 10.38 -8.77
CA TYR A 193 -11.07 9.18 -7.94
C TYR A 193 -10.00 9.23 -6.84
N MET A 194 -8.86 9.92 -7.05
CA MET A 194 -7.81 9.98 -6.02
C MET A 194 -8.18 10.86 -4.82
N VAL A 195 -8.97 11.92 -5.01
CA VAL A 195 -9.42 12.77 -3.89
C VAL A 195 -10.40 12.00 -2.99
N PRO A 196 -11.49 11.39 -3.52
CA PRO A 196 -12.38 10.58 -2.69
C PRO A 196 -11.65 9.42 -2.01
N GLU A 197 -10.77 8.69 -2.71
CA GLU A 197 -9.98 7.60 -2.13
C GLU A 197 -9.10 8.09 -0.97
N THR A 198 -8.47 9.25 -1.13
CA THR A 198 -7.64 9.86 -0.07
C THR A 198 -8.46 10.22 1.16
N VAL A 199 -9.63 10.84 0.96
CA VAL A 199 -10.55 11.19 2.07
C VAL A 199 -11.00 9.93 2.80
N LEU A 200 -11.41 8.90 2.06
CA LEU A 200 -11.82 7.62 2.62
C LEU A 200 -10.72 6.97 3.47
N LEU A 201 -9.47 6.95 2.98
CA LEU A 201 -8.34 6.39 3.73
C LEU A 201 -7.98 7.22 4.97
N LEU A 202 -8.07 8.55 4.89
CA LEU A 202 -7.84 9.45 6.02
C LEU A 202 -8.88 9.30 7.14
N VAL A 203 -10.05 8.74 6.85
CA VAL A 203 -11.04 8.39 7.87
C VAL A 203 -10.87 6.94 8.34
N ALA A 204 -10.79 5.99 7.40
CA ALA A 204 -10.82 4.57 7.71
C ALA A 204 -9.57 4.07 8.45
N VAL A 205 -8.37 4.48 8.02
CA VAL A 205 -7.13 3.97 8.64
C VAL A 205 -6.98 4.47 10.07
N PRO A 206 -7.19 5.77 10.39
CA PRO A 206 -7.22 6.24 11.78
C PRO A 206 -8.31 5.59 12.64
N ALA A 207 -9.49 5.32 12.08
CA ALA A 207 -10.55 4.58 12.78
C ALA A 207 -10.09 3.15 13.12
N MET A 208 -9.49 2.43 12.16
CA MET A 208 -8.92 1.11 12.40
C MET A 208 -7.83 1.14 13.48
N VAL A 209 -6.90 2.08 13.42
CA VAL A 209 -5.86 2.24 14.45
C VAL A 209 -6.46 2.44 15.84
N THR A 210 -7.52 3.25 15.94
CA THR A 210 -8.23 3.50 17.20
C THR A 210 -8.86 2.21 17.74
N VAL A 211 -9.58 1.46 16.90
CA VAL A 211 -10.20 0.18 17.28
C VAL A 211 -9.14 -0.82 17.73
N LEU A 212 -8.04 -0.94 16.98
CA LEU A 212 -6.95 -1.87 17.27
C LEU A 212 -6.24 -1.54 18.59
N ASP A 213 -6.17 -0.26 18.97
CA ASP A 213 -5.63 0.16 20.27
C ASP A 213 -6.61 -0.06 21.44
N LEU A 214 -7.90 -0.28 21.18
CA LEU A 214 -8.88 -0.65 22.21
C LEU A 214 -8.88 -2.15 22.50
N VAL A 215 -8.46 -2.98 21.54
CA VAL A 215 -8.36 -4.43 21.75
C VAL A 215 -7.27 -4.71 22.79
N PRO A 216 -7.60 -5.35 23.94
CA PRO A 216 -6.60 -5.70 24.93
C PRO A 216 -5.49 -6.54 24.30
N LYS A 217 -4.25 -6.12 24.47
CA LYS A 217 -3.11 -6.93 24.02
C LYS A 217 -3.15 -8.24 24.81
N MET A 218 -3.45 -9.35 24.14
CA MET A 218 -3.31 -10.67 24.74
C MET A 218 -1.88 -10.79 25.28
N LYS A 219 -1.75 -10.87 26.60
CA LYS A 219 -0.48 -11.02 27.29
C LYS A 219 0.19 -12.24 26.68
N LYS A 220 1.41 -12.09 26.14
CA LYS A 220 2.20 -13.23 25.67
C LYS A 220 2.31 -14.18 26.86
N ARG A 221 1.58 -15.30 26.82
CA ARG A 221 1.77 -16.38 27.80
C ARG A 221 3.24 -16.77 27.71
N GLY A 222 3.95 -16.60 28.82
CA GLY A 222 5.36 -16.93 28.92
C GLY A 222 5.59 -18.36 28.46
N ALA A 223 6.53 -18.52 27.54
CA ALA A 223 7.23 -19.76 27.30
C ALA A 223 8.60 -19.63 27.97
#